data_AF-A0A227J083-F1
#
_entry.id   AF-A0A227J083-F1
#
_cell.length_a   1.000
_cell.length_b   1.000
_cell.length_c   1.000
_cell.angle_alpha   90.00
_cell.angle_beta   90.00
_cell.angle_gamma   90.00
#
_symmetry.space_group_name_H-M   'P 1'
#
loop_
_entity.id
_entity.type
_entity.pdbx_description
1 polymer ?
#
loop_
_entity_poly.entity_id
_entity_poly.type
_entity_poly.pdbx_seq_one_letter_code
_entity_poly.pdbx_strand_id
1 'polypeptide(L)' 'GGDLGEFRRGQMVPQFDKVCFSGEVLTPHLVKTKFGWHVVKVLYRIP' A
#
# COMPACT_ATOMS: atom_id res chain seq x y z
N GLY A 1 11.95 5.28 -8.49
CA GLY A 1 12.30 4.64 -7.20
C GLY A 1 11.16 4.89 -6.24
N GLY A 2 10.53 3.83 -5.73
CA GLY A 2 9.27 3.92 -4.99
C GLY A 2 8.33 2.73 -5.29
N ASP A 3 8.67 1.93 -6.30
CA ASP A 3 8.12 0.61 -6.49
C ASP A 3 8.57 -0.30 -5.34
N LEU A 4 7.63 -0.97 -4.71
CA LEU A 4 7.83 -1.89 -3.59
C LEU A 4 7.73 -3.36 -4.04
N GLY A 5 7.48 -3.60 -5.32
CA GLY A 5 7.26 -4.93 -5.88
C GLY A 5 5.94 -5.55 -5.42
N GLU A 6 5.83 -6.86 -5.66
CA GLU A 6 4.70 -7.67 -5.23
C GLU A 6 4.92 -8.19 -3.81
N PHE A 7 3.86 -8.17 -3.02
CA PHE A 7 3.86 -8.75 -1.67
C PHE A 7 2.50 -9.32 -1.32
N ARG A 8 2.51 -10.23 -0.36
CA ARG A 8 1.34 -10.87 0.24
C ARG A 8 0.88 -10.12 1.49
N ARG A 9 -0.36 -10.35 1.88
CA ARG A 9 -0.95 -9.79 3.10
C ARG A 9 -0.10 -10.18 4.32
N GLY A 10 0.20 -9.20 5.16
CA GLY A 10 1.01 -9.34 6.38
C GLY A 10 2.51 -9.11 6.19
N GLN A 11 2.99 -8.90 4.96
CA GLN A 11 4.42 -8.62 4.71
C GLN A 11 4.79 -7.15 4.88
N MET A 12 3.80 -6.26 4.91
CA MET A 12 3.99 -4.83 5.11
C MET A 12 3.48 -4.37 6.47
N VAL A 13 3.87 -3.16 6.88
CA VAL A 13 3.33 -2.55 8.11
C VAL A 13 1.79 -2.45 8.02
N PRO A 14 1.05 -2.61 9.13
CA PRO A 14 -0.41 -2.77 9.10
C PRO A 14 -1.16 -1.68 8.31
N GLN A 15 -0.66 -0.44 8.34
CA GLN A 15 -1.27 0.68 7.62
C GLN A 15 -1.12 0.53 6.10
N PHE A 16 0.03 0.05 5.62
CA PHE A 16 0.24 -0.25 4.21
C PHE A 16 -0.58 -1.46 3.80
N ASP A 17 -0.52 -2.52 4.60
CA ASP A 17 -1.24 -3.77 4.33
C ASP A 17 -2.76 -3.52 4.21
N LYS A 18 -3.32 -2.70 5.09
CA LYS A 18 -4.73 -2.28 4.98
C LYS A 18 -5.03 -1.62 3.63
N VAL A 19 -4.27 -0.59 3.23
CA VAL A 19 -4.54 0.14 1.99
C VAL A 19 -4.29 -0.73 0.76
N CYS A 20 -3.21 -1.50 0.73
CA CYS A 20 -2.84 -2.31 -0.42
C CYS A 20 -3.86 -3.43 -0.71
N PHE A 21 -4.55 -3.93 0.31
CA PHE A 21 -5.52 -5.02 0.15
C PHE A 21 -6.99 -4.60 0.22
N SER A 22 -7.33 -3.36 0.62
CA SER A 22 -8.72 -2.89 0.68
C SER A 22 -9.00 -1.61 -0.09
N GLY A 23 -7.98 -0.80 -0.41
CA GLY A 23 -8.11 0.44 -1.17
C GLY A 23 -8.49 0.20 -2.63
N GLU A 24 -8.88 1.28 -3.29
CA GLU A 24 -9.15 1.26 -4.74
C GLU A 24 -7.84 1.09 -5.52
N VAL A 25 -7.84 0.27 -6.57
CA VAL A 25 -6.63 0.11 -7.41
C VAL A 25 -6.49 1.34 -8.30
N LEU A 26 -5.25 1.74 -8.62
CA LEU A 26 -4.91 2.91 -9.42
C LEU A 26 -5.27 4.28 -8.81
N THR A 27 -5.79 4.32 -7.60
CA THR A 27 -6.07 5.55 -6.84
C THR A 27 -4.95 5.82 -5.82
N PRO A 28 -4.43 7.05 -5.70
CA PRO A 28 -3.50 7.43 -4.63
C PRO A 28 -4.19 7.50 -3.27
N HIS A 29 -3.53 6.99 -2.24
CA HIS A 29 -4.01 6.98 -0.85
C HIS A 29 -2.96 7.61 0.07
N LEU A 30 -3.42 8.43 1.02
CA LEU A 30 -2.56 8.95 2.08
C LEU A 30 -2.48 7.95 3.24
N VAL A 31 -1.26 7.59 3.63
CA VAL A 31 -1.00 6.64 4.70
C VAL A 31 -0.09 7.28 5.73
N LYS A 32 -0.55 7.38 6.98
CA LYS A 32 0.27 7.83 8.10
C LYS A 32 0.87 6.62 8.81
N THR A 33 2.19 6.63 9.00
CA THR A 33 2.91 5.65 9.82
C THR A 33 3.73 6.37 10.88
N LYS A 34 4.44 5.62 11.73
CA LYS A 34 5.38 6.22 12.70
C LYS A 34 6.54 6.98 12.03
N PHE A 35 6.78 6.72 10.75
CA PHE A 35 7.85 7.34 9.96
C PHE A 35 7.38 8.60 9.21
N GLY A 36 6.10 8.97 9.29
CA GLY A 36 5.54 10.14 8.63
C GLY A 36 4.39 9.81 7.69
N TRP A 37 4.21 10.67 6.68
CA TRP A 37 3.17 10.54 5.66
C TRP A 37 3.71 9.92 4.38
N HIS A 38 2.91 9.06 3.78
CA HIS A 38 3.23 8.31 2.57
C HIS A 38 2.08 8.46 1.59
N VAL A 39 2.40 8.61 0.30
CA VAL A 39 1.43 8.47 -0.79
C VAL A 39 1.61 7.09 -1.39
N VAL A 40 0.58 6.26 -1.30
CA VAL A 40 0.61 4.86 -1.77
C VAL A 40 -0.37 4.71 -2.92
N LYS A 41 0.07 4.10 -4.02
CA LYS A 41 -0.77 3.73 -5.16
C LYS A 41 -0.62 2.25 -5.44
N VAL A 42 -1.73 1.52 -5.37
CA VAL A 42 -1.77 0.11 -5.74
C VAL A 42 -1.86 0.01 -7.25
N LEU A 43 -0.91 -0.66 -7.90
CA LEU A 43 -0.87 -0.79 -9.35
C LEU A 43 -1.79 -1.90 -9.86
N TYR A 44 -1.81 -3.04 -9.18
CA TYR A 44 -2.70 -4.17 -9.47
C TYR A 44 -2.89 -5.04 -8.21
N ARG A 45 -3.90 -5.93 -8.24
CA ARG A 45 -4.10 -6.99 -7.27
C ARG A 45 -4.43 -8.28 -8.00
N ILE A 46 -3.79 -9.37 -7.58
CA ILE A 46 -4.15 -10.72 -8.01
C ILE A 46 -5.30 -11.19 -7.09
N PRO A 47 -6.39 -11.76 -7.64
CA PRO A 47 -7.51 -12.28 -6.85
C PRO A 47 -7.10 -13.28 -5.77
#